data_AF-A0AAN6EFX8-F1
#
_entry.id   AF-A0AAN6EFX8-F1
#
_cell.length_a   1.000
_cell.length_b   1.000
_cell.length_c   1.000
_cell.angle_alpha   90.00
_cell.angle_beta   90.00
_cell.angle_gamma   90.00
#
_symmetry.space_group_name_H-M   'P 1'
#
loop_
_entity.id
_entity.type
_entity.pdbx_description
1 polymer ?
#
loop_
_entity_poly.entity_id
_entity_poly.type
_entity_poly.pdbx_seq_one_letter_code
_entity_poly.pdbx_strand_id
1 'polypeptide(L)'
;PDCCHELLGHVPLFADPNFAELAQEVGLASLGASDEDIEKLATIFWFTAEFGLCREDGSIRAYGAGLLSSFGELEYALTEVPTRLEFEPSKTVEQKYPITEYQPVYFVADSFRDATAKLREFNATMKRPFQVRYNPYTQSVDVLNSKDKVQHFARSISNEMQLLASALEHV
;
A
#
# COMPACT_ATOMS: atom_id res chain seq x y z
N PRO A 1 -2.13 8.33 -17.51
CA PRO A 1 -3.44 8.24 -16.81
C PRO A 1 -4.51 9.12 -17.46
N ASP A 2 -5.50 8.51 -18.11
CA ASP A 2 -6.76 9.16 -18.54
C ASP A 2 -7.93 8.71 -17.63
N CYS A 3 -9.13 9.23 -17.84
CA CYS A 3 -10.27 8.88 -16.98
C CYS A 3 -10.68 7.40 -17.06
N CYS A 4 -10.43 6.72 -18.19
CA CYS A 4 -10.72 5.29 -18.33
C CYS A 4 -9.83 4.50 -17.37
N HIS A 5 -8.53 4.81 -17.35
CA HIS A 5 -7.58 4.22 -16.43
C HIS A 5 -7.98 4.41 -14.95
N GLU A 6 -8.37 5.64 -14.57
CA GLU A 6 -8.77 5.90 -13.18
C GLU A 6 -10.03 5.12 -12.79
N LEU A 7 -11.08 5.18 -13.62
CA LEU A 7 -12.40 4.63 -13.28
C LEU A 7 -12.45 3.10 -13.36
N LEU A 8 -11.71 2.49 -14.28
CA LEU A 8 -11.70 1.04 -14.49
C LEU A 8 -10.57 0.35 -13.71
N GLY A 9 -9.41 1.01 -13.59
CA GLY A 9 -8.24 0.45 -12.91
C GLY A 9 -8.23 0.70 -11.41
N HIS A 10 -8.24 1.97 -11.01
CA HIS A 10 -8.04 2.35 -9.60
C HIS A 10 -9.31 2.26 -8.75
N VAL A 11 -10.40 2.90 -9.21
CA VAL A 11 -11.62 3.09 -8.39
C VAL A 11 -12.16 1.78 -7.81
N PRO A 12 -12.24 0.66 -8.54
CA PRO A 12 -12.77 -0.59 -7.99
C PRO A 12 -11.98 -1.09 -6.77
N LEU A 13 -10.65 -0.95 -6.77
CA LEU A 13 -9.82 -1.42 -5.67
C LEU A 13 -9.92 -0.56 -4.42
N PHE A 14 -10.16 0.74 -4.57
CA PHE A 14 -10.39 1.62 -3.41
C PHE A 14 -11.70 1.33 -2.67
N ALA A 15 -12.57 0.47 -3.22
CA ALA A 15 -13.71 -0.07 -2.50
C ALA A 15 -13.34 -1.23 -1.55
N ASP A 16 -12.14 -1.83 -1.68
CA ASP A 16 -11.62 -2.80 -0.71
C ASP A 16 -10.85 -2.08 0.42
N PRO A 17 -11.26 -2.26 1.69
CA PRO A 17 -10.60 -1.59 2.82
C PRO A 17 -9.12 -1.95 2.99
N ASN A 18 -8.71 -3.19 2.67
CA ASN A 18 -7.33 -3.61 2.85
C ASN A 18 -6.42 -2.99 1.78
N PHE A 19 -6.92 -2.85 0.54
CA PHE A 19 -6.21 -2.11 -0.50
C PHE A 19 -6.15 -0.60 -0.19
N ALA A 20 -7.26 -0.02 0.27
CA ALA A 20 -7.27 1.38 0.69
C ALA A 20 -6.25 1.66 1.81
N GLU A 21 -6.09 0.73 2.76
CA GLU A 21 -5.07 0.80 3.80
C GLU A 21 -3.64 0.72 3.23
N LEU A 22 -3.38 -0.18 2.27
CA LEU A 22 -2.08 -0.27 1.58
C LEU A 22 -1.72 1.05 0.90
N ALA A 23 -2.63 1.63 0.12
CA ALA A 23 -2.43 2.89 -0.57
C ALA A 23 -2.23 4.06 0.41
N GLN A 24 -3.00 4.09 1.50
CA GLN A 24 -2.83 5.08 2.55
C GLN A 24 -1.46 4.95 3.25
N GLU A 25 -0.98 3.73 3.49
CA GLU A 25 0.32 3.49 4.12
C GLU A 25 1.47 4.06 3.27
N VAL A 26 1.45 3.86 1.95
CA VAL A 26 2.41 4.49 1.03
C VAL A 26 2.34 6.02 1.15
N GLY A 27 1.12 6.58 1.13
CA GLY A 27 0.91 8.02 1.26
C GLY A 27 1.46 8.60 2.57
N LEU A 28 1.16 7.97 3.70
CA LEU A 28 1.62 8.42 5.03
C LEU A 28 3.13 8.27 5.22
N ALA A 29 3.73 7.25 4.61
CA ALA A 29 5.17 7.02 4.62
C ALA A 29 5.94 8.13 3.90
N SER A 30 5.35 8.70 2.83
CA SER A 30 5.98 9.75 2.02
C SER A 30 6.10 11.09 2.76
N LEU A 31 5.28 11.34 3.79
CA LEU A 31 5.24 12.63 4.50
C LEU A 31 6.53 12.89 5.28
N GLY A 32 7.34 13.84 4.79
CA GLY A 32 8.63 14.18 5.39
C GLY A 32 9.74 13.17 5.11
N ALA A 33 9.56 12.32 4.10
CA ALA A 33 10.60 11.44 3.59
C ALA A 33 11.63 12.22 2.74
N SER A 34 12.81 11.64 2.54
CA SER A 34 13.82 12.16 1.62
C SER A 34 13.43 11.88 0.16
N ASP A 35 13.97 12.62 -0.81
CA ASP A 35 13.71 12.36 -2.23
C ASP A 35 14.07 10.91 -2.64
N GLU A 36 15.14 10.36 -2.06
CA GLU A 36 15.54 8.95 -2.26
C GLU A 36 14.47 7.97 -1.76
N ASP A 37 13.89 8.23 -0.58
CA ASP A 37 12.84 7.40 -0.02
C ASP A 37 11.50 7.59 -0.75
N ILE A 38 11.23 8.79 -1.30
CA ILE A 38 10.09 9.03 -2.19
C ILE A 38 10.21 8.18 -3.46
N GLU A 39 11.39 8.08 -4.06
CA GLU A 39 11.62 7.25 -5.25
C GLU A 39 11.39 5.75 -4.95
N LYS A 40 11.83 5.29 -3.78
CA LYS A 40 11.55 3.93 -3.29
C LYS A 40 10.05 3.70 -3.11
N LEU A 41 9.35 4.62 -2.44
CA LEU A 41 7.89 4.52 -2.23
C LEU A 41 7.12 4.57 -3.55
N ALA A 42 7.54 5.39 -4.50
CA ALA A 42 6.97 5.44 -5.85
C ALA A 42 7.18 4.13 -6.60
N THR A 43 8.35 3.50 -6.46
CA THR A 43 8.64 2.18 -7.03
C THR A 43 7.78 1.08 -6.40
N ILE A 44 7.57 1.12 -5.07
CA ILE A 44 6.63 0.23 -4.40
C ILE A 44 5.22 0.44 -4.93
N PHE A 45 4.76 1.69 -5.07
CA PHE A 45 3.44 2.02 -5.61
C PHE A 45 3.28 1.49 -7.05
N TRP A 46 4.30 1.65 -7.89
CA TRP A 46 4.33 1.11 -9.25
C TRP A 46 4.14 -0.40 -9.28
N PHE A 47 4.92 -1.14 -8.50
CA PHE A 47 4.83 -2.60 -8.47
C PHE A 47 3.69 -3.16 -7.60
N THR A 48 2.86 -2.29 -7.02
CA THR A 48 1.66 -2.68 -6.28
C THR A 48 0.42 -2.09 -6.91
N ALA A 49 0.10 -0.83 -6.62
CA ALA A 49 -1.12 -0.17 -7.09
C ALA A 49 -1.23 -0.08 -8.63
N GLU A 50 -0.13 0.02 -9.37
CA GLU A 50 -0.15 0.12 -10.84
C GLU A 50 -0.03 -1.24 -11.54
N PHE A 51 0.94 -2.06 -11.15
CA PHE A 51 1.28 -3.33 -11.81
C PHE A 51 1.38 -4.52 -10.87
N GLY A 52 0.68 -4.49 -9.73
CA GLY A 52 0.68 -5.58 -8.76
C GLY A 52 -0.15 -6.79 -9.17
N LEU A 53 0.33 -7.96 -8.76
CA LEU A 53 -0.38 -9.24 -8.82
C LEU A 53 -0.64 -9.75 -7.40
N CYS A 54 -1.68 -10.55 -7.19
CA CYS A 54 -1.96 -11.18 -5.90
C CYS A 54 -2.26 -12.67 -6.04
N ARG A 55 -2.14 -13.41 -4.94
CA ARG A 55 -2.65 -14.78 -4.82
C ARG A 55 -4.10 -14.76 -4.34
N GLU A 56 -4.96 -15.46 -5.07
CA GLU A 56 -6.35 -15.68 -4.70
C GLU A 56 -6.75 -17.11 -5.05
N ASP A 57 -7.23 -17.86 -4.07
CA ASP A 57 -7.65 -19.27 -4.22
C ASP A 57 -6.62 -20.17 -4.91
N GLY A 58 -5.34 -19.96 -4.61
CA GLY A 58 -4.22 -20.72 -5.20
C GLY A 58 -3.85 -20.31 -6.63
N SER A 59 -4.51 -19.30 -7.19
CA SER A 59 -4.23 -18.73 -8.51
C SER A 59 -3.61 -17.33 -8.40
N ILE A 60 -2.87 -16.90 -9.43
CA ILE A 60 -2.37 -15.53 -9.52
C ILE A 60 -3.41 -14.68 -10.26
N ARG A 61 -3.76 -13.53 -9.69
CA ARG A 61 -4.69 -12.55 -10.23
C ARG A 61 -4.02 -11.18 -10.37
N ALA A 62 -4.44 -10.41 -11.35
CA ALA A 62 -4.03 -9.01 -11.48
C ALA A 62 -4.91 -8.11 -10.62
N TYR A 63 -4.28 -7.14 -9.96
CA TYR A 63 -5.01 -6.07 -9.29
C TYR A 63 -4.49 -4.68 -9.68
N GLY A 64 -3.23 -4.55 -10.10
CA GLY A 64 -2.68 -3.26 -10.51
C GLY A 64 -3.55 -2.52 -11.53
N ALA A 65 -3.77 -1.22 -11.33
CA ALA A 65 -4.64 -0.40 -12.16
C ALA A 65 -4.17 -0.29 -13.61
N GLY A 66 -2.85 -0.24 -13.83
CA GLY A 66 -2.22 -0.32 -15.15
C GLY A 66 -2.56 -1.62 -15.88
N LEU A 67 -2.63 -2.74 -15.16
CA LEU A 67 -3.09 -4.02 -15.72
C LEU A 67 -4.59 -3.99 -16.01
N LEU A 68 -5.42 -3.61 -15.03
CA LEU A 68 -6.87 -3.65 -15.14
C LEU A 68 -7.44 -2.71 -16.23
N SER A 69 -6.70 -1.67 -16.59
CA SER A 69 -7.07 -0.71 -17.64
C SER A 69 -6.40 -0.96 -18.99
N SER A 70 -5.49 -1.94 -19.09
CA SER A 70 -4.77 -2.29 -20.32
C SER A 70 -5.09 -3.71 -20.74
N PHE A 71 -5.93 -3.85 -21.77
CA PHE A 71 -6.33 -5.17 -22.28
C PHE A 71 -5.14 -6.08 -22.59
N GLY A 72 -4.14 -5.56 -23.32
CA GLY A 72 -2.98 -6.36 -23.74
C GLY A 72 -2.04 -6.70 -22.58
N GLU A 73 -1.82 -5.76 -21.66
CA GLU A 73 -0.90 -6.00 -20.54
C GLU A 73 -1.50 -6.91 -19.48
N LEU A 74 -2.83 -6.85 -19.28
CA LEU A 74 -3.57 -7.79 -18.43
C LEU A 74 -3.38 -9.24 -18.88
N GLU A 75 -3.54 -9.53 -20.17
CA GLU A 75 -3.31 -10.86 -20.72
C GLU A 75 -1.83 -11.24 -20.57
N TYR A 76 -0.92 -10.34 -20.97
CA TYR A 76 0.52 -10.57 -20.93
C TYR A 76 1.04 -10.92 -19.52
N ALA A 77 0.63 -10.17 -18.49
CA ALA A 77 1.04 -10.37 -17.09
C ALA A 77 0.69 -11.77 -16.56
N LEU A 78 -0.35 -12.40 -17.13
CA LEU A 78 -0.85 -13.73 -16.76
C LEU A 78 -0.30 -14.86 -17.66
N THR A 79 0.57 -14.57 -18.63
CA THR A 79 1.30 -15.58 -19.41
C THR A 79 2.57 -16.09 -18.71
N GLU A 80 3.26 -17.07 -19.27
CA GLU A 80 4.55 -17.56 -18.74
C GLU A 80 5.76 -16.72 -19.19
N VAL A 81 5.54 -15.63 -19.94
CA VAL A 81 6.61 -14.79 -20.49
C VAL A 81 7.25 -13.87 -19.43
N PRO A 82 6.49 -13.07 -18.66
CA PRO A 82 7.10 -12.18 -17.67
C PRO A 82 7.55 -12.93 -16.42
N THR A 83 8.55 -12.39 -15.75
CA THR A 83 9.01 -12.93 -14.46
C THR A 83 8.08 -12.47 -13.34
N ARG A 84 7.70 -13.38 -12.45
CA ARG A 84 6.91 -13.07 -11.26
C ARG A 84 7.73 -13.35 -10.01
N LEU A 85 7.86 -12.36 -9.15
CA LEU A 85 8.60 -12.44 -7.88
C LEU A 85 7.65 -12.23 -6.71
N GLU A 86 8.01 -12.71 -5.53
CA GLU A 86 7.25 -12.40 -4.31
C GLU A 86 7.40 -10.92 -3.95
N PHE A 87 6.29 -10.30 -3.55
CA PHE A 87 6.33 -8.93 -3.06
C PHE A 87 7.10 -8.86 -1.72
N GLU A 88 8.26 -8.22 -1.79
CA GLU A 88 9.12 -7.89 -0.67
C GLU A 88 9.63 -6.46 -0.88
N PRO A 89 9.16 -5.46 -0.11
CA PRO A 89 9.47 -4.05 -0.37
C PRO A 89 10.97 -3.75 -0.49
N SER A 90 11.81 -4.39 0.33
CA SER A 90 13.28 -4.21 0.29
C SER A 90 13.92 -4.63 -1.04
N LYS A 91 13.34 -5.61 -1.75
CA LYS A 91 13.78 -6.03 -3.09
C LYS A 91 13.06 -5.26 -4.19
N THR A 92 11.77 -4.99 -4.00
CA THR A 92 10.94 -4.29 -4.97
C THR A 92 11.48 -2.90 -5.29
N VAL A 93 11.98 -2.17 -4.28
CA VAL A 93 12.55 -0.82 -4.47
C VAL A 93 13.81 -0.79 -5.35
N GLU A 94 14.49 -1.92 -5.52
CA GLU A 94 15.69 -2.02 -6.37
C GLU A 94 15.32 -2.30 -7.84
N GLN A 95 14.07 -2.67 -8.12
CA GLN A 95 13.62 -3.06 -9.46
C GLN A 95 13.41 -1.84 -10.34
N LYS A 96 14.14 -1.78 -11.45
CA LYS A 96 13.88 -0.81 -12.53
C LYS A 96 12.73 -1.26 -13.41
N TYR A 97 11.96 -0.31 -13.93
CA TYR A 97 10.81 -0.58 -14.80
C TYR A 97 10.82 0.27 -16.07
N PRO A 98 10.39 -0.28 -17.22
CA PRO A 98 10.08 0.51 -18.39
C PRO A 98 8.74 1.23 -18.21
N ILE A 99 8.58 2.39 -18.85
CA ILE A 99 7.32 3.17 -18.84
C ILE A 99 6.57 3.09 -20.18
N THR A 100 7.20 2.58 -21.24
CA THR A 100 6.66 2.55 -22.61
C THR A 100 6.38 1.14 -23.14
N GLU A 101 6.79 0.12 -22.39
CA GLU A 101 6.71 -1.29 -22.77
C GLU A 101 6.08 -2.09 -21.64
N TYR A 102 5.60 -3.30 -21.93
CA TYR A 102 5.05 -4.18 -20.90
C TYR A 102 6.09 -4.54 -19.85
N GLN A 103 5.66 -4.64 -18.59
CA GLN A 103 6.60 -4.89 -17.51
C GLN A 103 7.27 -6.27 -17.64
N PRO A 104 8.61 -6.35 -17.61
CA PRO A 104 9.30 -7.64 -17.67
C PRO A 104 9.21 -8.42 -16.36
N VAL A 105 8.94 -7.73 -15.26
CA VAL A 105 8.87 -8.26 -13.89
C VAL A 105 7.60 -7.74 -13.21
N TYR A 106 6.88 -8.64 -12.55
CA TYR A 106 5.74 -8.34 -11.69
C TYR A 106 5.98 -8.87 -10.28
N PHE A 107 5.38 -8.22 -9.28
CA PHE A 107 5.44 -8.68 -7.89
C PHE A 107 4.09 -9.23 -7.45
N VAL A 108 4.12 -10.38 -6.77
CA VAL A 108 2.95 -11.12 -6.30
C VAL A 108 2.83 -10.94 -4.79
N ALA A 109 1.73 -10.32 -4.35
CA ALA A 109 1.36 -10.25 -2.94
C ALA A 109 0.55 -11.48 -2.52
N ASP A 110 0.80 -12.02 -1.33
CA ASP A 110 0.00 -13.13 -0.80
C ASP A 110 -1.42 -12.66 -0.41
N SER A 111 -1.52 -11.44 0.12
CA SER A 111 -2.78 -10.73 0.35
C SER A 111 -2.48 -9.24 0.53
N PHE A 112 -3.50 -8.37 0.43
CA PHE A 112 -3.31 -6.94 0.73
C PHE A 112 -2.89 -6.71 2.18
N ARG A 113 -3.36 -7.51 3.13
CA ARG A 113 -2.94 -7.43 4.53
C ARG A 113 -1.46 -7.76 4.72
N ASP A 114 -0.99 -8.82 4.08
CA ASP A 114 0.42 -9.19 4.07
C ASP A 114 1.28 -8.10 3.43
N ALA A 115 0.87 -7.58 2.27
CA ALA A 115 1.56 -6.49 1.59
C ALA A 115 1.65 -5.23 2.47
N THR A 116 0.56 -4.84 3.14
CA THR A 116 0.54 -3.71 4.08
C THR A 116 1.44 -3.95 5.28
N ALA A 117 1.48 -5.16 5.83
CA ALA A 117 2.36 -5.51 6.94
C ALA A 117 3.84 -5.40 6.54
N LYS A 118 4.23 -6.00 5.41
CA LYS A 118 5.59 -5.90 4.85
C LYS A 118 5.99 -4.45 4.57
N LEU A 119 5.05 -3.64 4.04
CA LEU A 119 5.29 -2.23 3.80
C LEU A 119 5.53 -1.46 5.12
N ARG A 120 4.76 -1.72 6.17
CA ARG A 120 4.98 -1.12 7.50
C ARG A 120 6.35 -1.46 8.08
N GLU A 121 6.77 -2.71 7.95
CA GLU A 121 8.10 -3.14 8.37
C GLU A 121 9.21 -2.41 7.60
N PHE A 122 9.06 -2.30 6.27
CA PHE A 122 9.98 -1.52 5.45
C PHE A 122 10.01 -0.04 5.85
N ASN A 123 8.83 0.57 6.05
CA ASN A 123 8.70 1.97 6.43
C ASN A 123 9.36 2.27 7.77
N ALA A 124 9.37 1.32 8.71
CA ALA A 124 10.06 1.45 9.99
C ALA A 124 11.60 1.54 9.86
N THR A 125 12.17 1.10 8.73
CA THR A 125 13.60 1.23 8.45
C THR A 125 13.99 2.58 7.86
N MET A 126 13.02 3.34 7.32
CA MET A 126 13.26 4.65 6.73
C MET A 126 13.53 5.70 7.82
N LYS A 127 14.48 6.61 7.55
CA LYS A 127 14.82 7.67 8.49
C LYS A 127 13.83 8.82 8.37
N ARG A 128 12.98 8.99 9.37
CA ARG A 128 12.02 10.11 9.44
C ARG A 128 12.22 10.91 10.73
N PRO A 129 12.15 12.25 10.67
CA PRO A 129 12.31 13.10 11.85
C PRO A 129 11.13 13.02 12.83
N PHE A 130 9.99 12.46 12.39
CA PHE A 130 8.79 12.28 13.20
C PHE A 130 7.94 11.12 12.65
N GLN A 131 7.02 10.64 13.48
CA GLN A 131 5.95 9.74 13.08
C GLN A 131 4.68 10.53 12.82
N VAL A 132 3.81 10.00 11.95
CA VAL A 132 2.53 10.61 11.59
C VAL A 132 1.39 9.63 11.80
N ARG A 133 0.20 10.17 12.05
CA ARG A 133 -1.05 9.42 12.09
C ARG A 133 -2.11 10.15 11.29
N TYR A 134 -2.92 9.42 10.53
CA TYR A 134 -4.13 9.98 9.95
C TYR A 134 -5.25 10.05 10.99
N ASN A 135 -5.88 11.22 11.11
CA ASN A 135 -7.07 11.43 11.93
C ASN A 135 -8.31 11.43 11.02
N PRO A 136 -9.12 10.36 11.04
CA PRO A 136 -10.27 10.24 10.13
C PRO A 136 -11.42 11.19 10.48
N TYR A 137 -11.52 11.67 11.72
CA TYR A 137 -12.61 12.55 12.15
C TYR A 137 -12.42 13.98 11.63
N THR A 138 -11.17 14.45 11.58
CA THR A 138 -10.81 15.80 11.12
C THR A 138 -10.20 15.79 9.71
N GLN A 139 -9.99 14.60 9.13
CA GLN A 139 -9.32 14.40 7.85
C GLN A 139 -7.94 15.09 7.80
N SER A 140 -7.20 15.05 8.92
CA SER A 140 -5.90 15.70 9.07
C SER A 140 -4.78 14.69 9.37
N VAL A 141 -3.53 15.12 9.21
CA VAL A 141 -2.36 14.34 9.60
C VAL A 141 -1.78 14.91 10.90
N ASP A 142 -1.79 14.10 11.95
CA ASP A 142 -1.23 14.42 13.24
C ASP A 142 0.25 14.02 13.28
N VAL A 143 1.14 15.01 13.44
CA VAL A 143 2.56 14.78 13.63
C VAL A 143 2.85 14.47 15.10
N LEU A 144 3.33 13.26 15.41
CA LEU A 144 3.63 12.77 16.75
C LEU A 144 5.05 13.18 17.19
N ASN A 145 5.26 14.48 17.36
CA ASN A 145 6.56 15.08 17.67
C ASN A 145 6.69 15.73 19.06
N SER A 146 5.69 15.56 19.92
CA SER A 146 5.73 16.07 21.31
C SER A 146 5.10 15.08 22.29
N LYS A 147 5.54 15.15 23.55
CA LYS A 147 5.01 14.32 24.63
C LYS A 147 3.49 14.45 24.76
N ASP A 148 2.95 15.66 24.67
CA ASP A 148 1.52 15.91 24.83
C ASP A 148 0.69 15.24 23.72
N LYS A 149 1.16 15.32 22.47
CA LYS A 149 0.49 14.67 21.33
C LYS A 149 0.53 13.15 21.44
N VAL A 150 1.68 12.59 21.82
CA VAL A 150 1.83 11.14 22.04
C VAL A 150 0.93 10.67 23.20
N GLN A 151 0.86 11.44 24.30
CA GLN A 151 -0.03 11.12 25.42
C GLN A 151 -1.51 11.21 25.05
N HIS A 152 -1.90 12.21 24.25
CA HIS A 152 -3.27 12.32 23.76
C HIS A 152 -3.65 11.11 22.90
N PHE A 153 -2.75 10.70 22.00
CA PHE A 153 -2.96 9.50 21.19
C PHE A 153 -3.06 8.23 22.04
N ALA A 154 -2.16 8.03 23.00
CA ALA A 154 -2.21 6.89 23.91
C ALA A 154 -3.52 6.81 24.71
N ARG A 155 -4.05 7.96 25.17
CA ARG A 155 -5.36 8.03 25.83
C ARG A 155 -6.50 7.64 24.88
N SER A 156 -6.46 8.08 23.63
CA SER A 156 -7.45 7.70 22.61
C SER A 156 -7.49 6.17 22.44
N ILE A 157 -6.34 5.53 22.27
CA ILE A 157 -6.25 4.06 22.16
C ILE A 157 -6.78 3.40 23.43
N SER A 158 -6.40 3.90 24.61
CA SER A 158 -6.88 3.36 25.89
C SER A 158 -8.40 3.41 26.00
N ASN A 159 -9.04 4.48 25.53
CA ASN A 159 -10.49 4.62 25.56
C ASN A 159 -11.17 3.62 24.60
N GLU A 160 -10.63 3.45 23.39
CA GLU A 160 -11.13 2.46 22.43
C GLU A 160 -10.97 1.02 22.97
N MET A 161 -9.87 0.73 23.67
CA MET A 161 -9.66 -0.57 24.30
C MET A 161 -10.61 -0.85 25.46
N GLN A 162 -10.94 0.16 26.27
CA GLN A 162 -11.97 0.03 27.31
C GLN A 162 -13.35 -0.23 26.69
N LEU A 163 -13.70 0.45 25.60
CA LEU A 163 -14.94 0.21 24.87
C LEU A 163 -15.00 -1.21 24.33
N LEU A 164 -13.91 -1.71 23.73
CA LEU A 164 -13.83 -3.09 23.25
C LEU A 164 -14.00 -4.09 24.40
N ALA A 165 -13.28 -3.88 25.51
CA ALA A 165 -13.40 -4.74 26.68
C ALA A 165 -14.83 -4.81 27.22
N SER A 166 -15.51 -3.66 27.32
CA SER A 166 -16.92 -3.61 27.73
C SER A 166 -17.83 -4.31 26.73
N ALA A 167 -17.59 -4.17 25.43
CA ALA A 167 -18.38 -4.85 24.41
C ALA A 167 -18.23 -6.38 24.49
N LEU A 168 -17.03 -6.87 24.80
CA LEU A 168 -16.76 -8.30 24.98
C LEU A 168 -17.48 -8.92 26.19
N GLU A 169 -17.80 -8.13 27.22
CA GLU A 169 -18.63 -8.60 28.34
C GLU A 169 -20.11 -8.81 27.94
N HIS A 170 -20.53 -8.25 26.79
CA HIS A 170 -21.89 -8.31 26.28
C HIS A 170 -22.11 -9.33 25.15
N VAL A 171 -21.07 -10.03 24.71
CA VAL A 171 -21.11 -11.05 23.65
C VAL A 171 -20.75 -12.41 24.24
#